data_AF-A0A7S2I4P1-F1
#
_entry.id   AF-A0A7S2I4P1-F1
#
_cell.length_a   1.000
_cell.length_b   1.000
_cell.length_c   1.000
_cell.angle_alpha   90.00
_cell.angle_beta   90.00
_cell.angle_gamma   90.00
#
_symmetry.space_group_name_H-M   'P 1'
#
loop_
_entity.id
_entity.type
_entity.pdbx_description
1 polymer ?
#
loop_
_entity_poly.entity_id
_entity_poly.type
_entity_poly.pdbx_seq_one_letter_code
_entity_poly.pdbx_strand_id
1 'polypeptide(L)'
;QRSLSCENAWAEISRNEEVETVAEAFAVVGIARATTLQPLLASCSDEPVLADLCLVGKGESVPKGFELLAQTADGLRASVNQSGNSVFVAVQTLPRRQSMQPITAVALVDNDRSEAPPAGFVAIDRTVGGERVAMSKLLCVSRRVPDSRDTSASASPLQSFAVLRADKGAKAPSLPSGYELVSGTLSPGPLGGQPRYLAFRRAAPCGLLQSSFKASLLDSLERSDRPHHSASSPPPSQPDTPPSRAAAGRARRSSREAYTNARYETSWSSALPSALPHFRMPQGA
;
A
#
# COMPACT_ATOMS: atom_id res chain seq x y z
N GLN A 1 40.72 7.91 13.44
CA GLN A 1 39.48 7.53 12.74
C GLN A 1 38.95 8.78 12.06
N ARG A 2 38.85 8.80 10.72
CA ARG A 2 38.35 9.96 9.97
C ARG A 2 36.82 9.85 9.89
N SER A 3 36.08 10.81 10.44
CA SER A 3 34.63 10.89 10.19
C SER A 3 34.43 11.38 8.76
N LEU A 4 33.90 10.52 7.90
CA LEU A 4 33.41 10.96 6.59
C LEU A 4 32.15 11.79 6.84
N SER A 5 32.10 13.02 6.32
CA SER A 5 30.85 13.78 6.28
C SER A 5 29.87 13.09 5.35
N CYS A 6 28.57 13.26 5.59
CA CYS A 6 27.52 12.69 4.75
C CYS A 6 27.68 13.05 3.27
N GLU A 7 28.25 14.23 2.97
CA GLU A 7 28.53 14.69 1.61
C GLU A 7 29.57 13.82 0.89
N ASN A 8 30.61 13.35 1.61
CA ASN A 8 31.65 12.50 1.02
C ASN A 8 31.13 11.07 0.77
N ALA A 9 30.33 10.53 1.70
CA ALA A 9 29.67 9.25 1.48
C ALA A 9 28.72 9.32 0.27
N TRP A 10 28.05 10.46 0.09
CA TRP A 10 27.12 10.63 -1.02
C TRP A 10 27.85 10.75 -2.38
N ALA A 11 28.95 11.50 -2.41
CA ALA A 11 29.79 11.60 -3.60
C ALA A 11 30.41 10.26 -4.02
N GLU A 12 30.61 9.34 -3.07
CA GLU A 12 31.18 8.01 -3.33
C GLU A 12 30.13 7.05 -3.89
N ILE A 13 28.91 7.03 -3.34
CA ILE A 13 27.80 6.19 -3.86
C ILE A 13 27.34 6.68 -5.24
N SER A 14 27.32 8.00 -5.46
CA SER A 14 26.90 8.59 -6.75
C SER A 14 27.87 8.28 -7.91
N ARG A 15 29.09 7.84 -7.62
CA ARG A 15 30.11 7.48 -8.63
C ARG A 15 30.03 6.02 -9.07
N ASN A 16 29.30 5.17 -8.36
CA ASN A 16 29.07 3.80 -8.77
C ASN A 16 27.83 3.75 -9.67
N GLU A 17 28.04 3.64 -10.97
CA GLU A 17 26.98 3.54 -12.00
C GLU A 17 26.19 2.21 -11.94
N GLU A 18 26.59 1.25 -11.09
CA GLU A 18 25.89 -0.03 -10.91
C GLU A 18 24.73 -0.01 -9.89
N VAL A 19 24.38 1.15 -9.32
CA VAL A 19 23.31 1.25 -8.32
C VAL A 19 21.95 1.46 -9.00
N GLU A 20 21.45 0.46 -9.73
CA GLU A 20 20.03 0.40 -10.14
C GLU A 20 19.07 0.20 -8.94
N THR A 21 19.60 0.03 -7.73
CA THR A 21 18.84 -0.14 -6.48
C THR A 21 18.97 1.06 -5.54
N VAL A 22 18.98 2.29 -6.05
CA VAL A 22 18.93 3.48 -5.17
C VAL A 22 17.68 3.44 -4.27
N ALA A 23 16.58 2.82 -4.72
CA ALA A 23 15.37 2.60 -3.92
C ALA A 23 15.57 1.65 -2.71
N GLU A 24 16.56 0.76 -2.72
CA GLU A 24 16.91 -0.08 -1.56
C GLU A 24 17.78 0.67 -0.54
N ALA A 25 18.41 1.79 -0.94
CA ALA A 25 19.26 2.60 -0.07
C ALA A 25 18.51 3.69 0.73
N PHE A 26 17.23 3.94 0.43
CA PHE A 26 16.46 4.98 1.11
C PHE A 26 15.72 4.48 2.35
N ALA A 27 16.47 4.36 3.45
CA ALA A 27 15.96 4.53 4.81
C ALA A 27 17.08 4.93 5.78
N VAL A 28 17.90 5.93 5.45
CA VAL A 28 18.84 6.51 6.44
C VAL A 28 18.82 8.02 6.36
N VAL A 29 17.74 8.64 6.80
CA VAL A 29 17.78 10.04 7.25
C VAL A 29 17.19 10.07 8.65
N GLY A 30 18.09 10.18 9.64
CA GLY A 30 17.74 10.52 11.01
C GLY A 30 17.56 9.39 12.01
N ILE A 31 18.32 8.31 11.85
CA ILE A 31 18.38 7.24 12.84
C ILE A 31 19.32 7.68 13.96
N ALA A 32 18.82 7.76 15.18
CA ALA A 32 19.62 8.15 16.35
C ALA A 32 20.89 7.29 16.42
N ARG A 33 22.00 7.90 16.88
CA ARG A 33 23.39 7.38 16.90
C ARG A 33 23.62 5.98 17.52
N ALA A 34 22.58 5.30 18.01
CA ALA A 34 22.62 3.97 18.61
C ALA A 34 21.48 3.03 18.15
N THR A 35 20.73 3.38 17.11
CA THR A 35 19.65 2.50 16.63
C THR A 35 20.25 1.56 15.60
N THR A 36 20.53 0.33 16.01
CA THR A 36 20.90 -0.74 15.10
C THR A 36 19.66 -1.06 14.26
N LEU A 37 19.63 -0.60 13.01
CA LEU A 37 18.74 -1.18 12.03
C LEU A 37 19.15 -2.65 11.90
N GLN A 38 18.42 -3.56 12.53
CA GLN A 38 18.45 -4.91 12.05
C GLN A 38 17.83 -4.85 10.66
N PRO A 39 18.58 -5.19 9.59
CA PRO A 39 17.94 -5.49 8.33
C PRO A 39 16.87 -6.51 8.68
N LEU A 40 15.62 -6.26 8.30
CA LEU A 40 14.65 -7.35 8.27
C LEU A 40 15.20 -8.32 7.23
N LEU A 41 16.04 -9.25 7.67
CA LEU A 41 16.63 -10.34 6.89
C LEU A 41 15.55 -11.33 6.42
N ALA A 42 14.27 -11.03 6.67
CA ALA A 42 13.22 -11.48 5.78
C ALA A 42 13.52 -10.87 4.42
N SER A 43 14.34 -11.58 3.64
CA SER A 43 14.46 -11.43 2.19
C SER A 43 13.06 -11.09 1.71
N CYS A 44 12.86 -9.83 1.31
CA CYS A 44 11.61 -9.39 0.71
C CYS A 44 11.55 -10.19 -0.58
N SER A 45 11.03 -11.42 -0.46
CA SER A 45 11.07 -12.38 -1.52
C SER A 45 10.31 -11.71 -2.64
N ASP A 46 10.92 -11.66 -3.81
CA ASP A 46 10.27 -11.17 -5.02
C ASP A 46 9.25 -12.21 -5.49
N GLU A 47 8.48 -12.73 -4.52
CA GLU A 47 7.42 -13.67 -4.71
C GLU A 47 6.39 -13.01 -5.62
N PRO A 48 5.99 -13.71 -6.69
CA PRO A 48 5.06 -13.16 -7.63
C PRO A 48 3.72 -12.92 -6.92
N VAL A 49 3.09 -11.79 -7.23
CA VAL A 49 1.76 -11.41 -6.75
C VAL A 49 0.79 -11.39 -7.92
N LEU A 50 -0.48 -11.61 -7.61
CA LEU A 50 -1.58 -11.55 -8.55
C LEU A 50 -1.79 -10.09 -8.98
N ALA A 51 -1.32 -9.78 -10.18
CA ALA A 51 -1.44 -8.46 -10.78
C ALA A 51 -2.81 -8.27 -11.43
N ASP A 52 -3.32 -9.32 -12.09
CA ASP A 52 -4.60 -9.23 -12.79
C ASP A 52 -5.36 -10.57 -12.88
N LEU A 53 -6.65 -10.47 -13.20
CA LEU A 53 -7.60 -11.56 -13.40
C LEU A 53 -8.51 -11.22 -14.59
N CYS A 54 -8.75 -12.19 -15.45
CA CYS A 54 -9.77 -12.08 -16.50
C CYS A 54 -10.54 -13.38 -16.71
N LEU A 55 -11.66 -13.28 -17.40
CA LEU A 55 -12.47 -14.44 -17.80
C LEU A 55 -12.16 -14.78 -19.26
N VAL A 56 -11.97 -16.06 -19.55
CA VAL A 56 -11.67 -16.55 -20.90
C VAL A 56 -12.74 -17.56 -21.31
N GLY A 57 -13.49 -17.24 -22.36
CA GLY A 57 -14.47 -18.12 -22.96
C GLY A 57 -13.83 -19.24 -23.77
N LYS A 58 -14.58 -20.33 -23.99
CA LYS A 58 -14.13 -21.44 -24.84
C LYS A 58 -13.81 -20.95 -26.25
N GLY A 59 -12.57 -21.13 -26.69
CA GLY A 59 -12.10 -20.74 -28.03
C GLY A 59 -11.48 -19.35 -28.10
N GLU A 60 -11.55 -18.57 -27.02
CA GLU A 60 -10.83 -17.30 -26.92
C GLU A 60 -9.34 -17.54 -26.64
N SER A 61 -8.50 -16.61 -27.10
CA SER A 61 -7.06 -16.63 -26.83
C SER A 61 -6.77 -16.07 -25.44
N VAL A 62 -5.93 -16.78 -24.68
CA VAL A 62 -5.46 -16.32 -23.36
C VAL A 62 -4.55 -15.10 -23.58
N PRO A 63 -4.75 -13.98 -22.88
CA PRO A 63 -3.88 -12.81 -23.02
C PRO A 63 -2.41 -13.14 -22.71
N LYS A 64 -1.48 -12.44 -23.37
CA LYS A 64 -0.04 -12.67 -23.18
C LYS A 64 0.35 -12.42 -21.71
N GLY A 65 1.06 -13.38 -21.12
CA GLY A 65 1.51 -13.31 -19.73
C GLY A 65 0.46 -13.76 -18.70
N PHE A 66 -0.73 -14.19 -19.14
CA PHE A 66 -1.72 -14.80 -18.27
C PHE A 66 -1.61 -16.33 -18.31
N GLU A 67 -1.84 -16.96 -17.17
CA GLU A 67 -1.98 -18.40 -17.02
C GLU A 67 -3.47 -18.76 -16.92
N LEU A 68 -3.91 -19.70 -17.76
CA LEU A 68 -5.30 -20.17 -17.75
C LEU A 68 -5.51 -21.24 -16.68
N LEU A 69 -6.41 -20.99 -15.73
CA LEU A 69 -6.85 -21.99 -14.75
C LEU A 69 -7.87 -22.95 -15.38
N ALA A 70 -7.39 -23.84 -16.24
CA ALA A 70 -8.24 -24.82 -16.94
C ALA A 70 -8.68 -25.97 -16.03
N GLN A 71 -7.88 -26.28 -15.00
CA GLN A 71 -8.08 -27.37 -14.08
C GLN A 71 -8.06 -26.91 -12.62
N THR A 72 -8.78 -27.63 -11.76
CA THR A 72 -8.75 -27.50 -10.30
C THR A 72 -7.50 -28.17 -9.76
N ALA A 73 -7.19 -27.97 -8.47
CA ALA A 73 -6.06 -28.63 -7.82
C ALA A 73 -6.08 -30.16 -7.99
N ASP A 74 -7.27 -30.77 -8.05
CA ASP A 74 -7.46 -32.21 -8.26
C ASP A 74 -7.50 -32.65 -9.75
N GLY A 75 -7.09 -31.79 -10.68
CA GLY A 75 -7.05 -32.08 -12.13
C GLY A 75 -8.41 -32.07 -12.84
N LEU A 76 -9.49 -31.67 -12.17
CA LEU A 76 -10.84 -31.61 -12.74
C LEU A 76 -11.06 -30.29 -13.47
N ARG A 77 -12.03 -30.24 -14.39
CA ARG A 77 -12.34 -29.01 -15.13
C ARG A 77 -12.76 -27.83 -14.22
N ALA A 78 -12.04 -26.72 -14.31
CA ALA A 78 -12.22 -25.49 -13.53
C ALA A 78 -13.11 -24.43 -14.20
N SER A 79 -14.08 -24.86 -15.02
CA SER A 79 -15.09 -23.94 -15.58
C SER A 79 -15.85 -23.25 -14.45
N VAL A 80 -15.94 -21.92 -14.49
CA VAL A 80 -16.61 -21.10 -13.46
C VAL A 80 -18.10 -20.91 -13.72
N ASN A 81 -18.54 -21.21 -14.94
CA ASN A 81 -19.95 -21.27 -15.29
C ASN A 81 -20.39 -22.71 -15.60
N GLN A 82 -21.70 -22.89 -15.69
CA GLN A 82 -22.34 -24.19 -15.88
C GLN A 82 -23.00 -24.37 -17.25
N SER A 83 -22.93 -23.36 -18.11
CA SER A 83 -23.54 -23.41 -19.44
C SER A 83 -22.64 -24.11 -20.46
N GLY A 84 -23.18 -24.37 -21.66
CA GLY A 84 -22.47 -25.04 -22.75
C GLY A 84 -21.20 -24.33 -23.21
N ASN A 85 -21.12 -23.00 -23.02
CA ASN A 85 -19.93 -22.20 -23.30
C ASN A 85 -19.10 -22.08 -22.03
N SER A 86 -18.11 -22.95 -21.87
CA SER A 86 -17.29 -22.95 -20.67
C SER A 86 -16.41 -21.72 -20.57
N VAL A 87 -16.43 -21.10 -19.40
CA VAL A 87 -15.64 -19.91 -19.06
C VAL A 87 -14.65 -20.30 -17.97
N PHE A 88 -13.41 -19.86 -18.14
CA PHE A 88 -12.31 -20.12 -17.22
C PHE A 88 -11.75 -18.81 -16.69
N VAL A 89 -11.07 -18.87 -15.55
CA VAL A 89 -10.32 -17.73 -15.04
C VAL A 89 -8.91 -17.81 -15.58
N ALA A 90 -8.36 -16.69 -16.06
CA ALA A 90 -6.95 -16.55 -16.32
C ALA A 90 -6.34 -15.53 -15.36
N VAL A 91 -5.16 -15.84 -14.85
CA VAL A 91 -4.45 -15.08 -13.82
C VAL A 91 -3.19 -14.49 -14.41
N GLN A 92 -2.87 -13.25 -14.09
CA GLN A 92 -1.54 -12.69 -14.36
C GLN A 92 -0.81 -12.52 -13.04
N THR A 93 0.34 -13.19 -12.92
CA THR A 93 1.24 -13.02 -11.80
C THR A 93 2.47 -12.24 -12.25
N LEU A 94 2.91 -11.28 -11.45
CA LEU A 94 4.10 -10.48 -11.72
C LEU A 94 4.99 -10.46 -10.48
N PRO A 95 6.32 -10.34 -10.64
CA PRO A 95 7.20 -10.03 -9.52
C PRO A 95 6.64 -8.85 -8.72
N ARG A 96 6.67 -8.94 -7.39
CA ARG A 96 6.01 -7.96 -6.53
C ARG A 96 6.47 -6.53 -6.81
N ARG A 97 7.76 -6.36 -7.13
CA ARG A 97 8.36 -5.06 -7.47
C ARG A 97 7.83 -4.45 -8.77
N GLN A 98 7.34 -5.28 -9.69
CA GLN A 98 6.82 -4.85 -10.99
C GLN A 98 5.29 -4.62 -10.96
N SER A 99 4.60 -5.09 -9.92
CA SER A 99 3.15 -4.94 -9.79
C SER A 99 2.79 -3.62 -9.10
N MET A 100 2.50 -2.57 -9.88
CA MET A 100 2.12 -1.25 -9.36
C MET A 100 0.83 -1.25 -8.52
N GLN A 101 -0.13 -2.13 -8.85
CA GLN A 101 -1.43 -2.23 -8.16
C GLN A 101 -1.87 -3.69 -8.11
N PRO A 102 -1.28 -4.51 -7.23
CA PRO A 102 -1.68 -5.91 -7.11
C PRO A 102 -3.11 -6.02 -6.63
N ILE A 103 -3.75 -7.15 -6.95
CA ILE A 103 -5.05 -7.49 -6.39
C ILE A 103 -4.85 -7.82 -4.91
N THR A 104 -5.63 -7.16 -4.04
CA THR A 104 -5.57 -7.29 -2.58
C THR A 104 -6.78 -8.03 -2.00
N ALA A 105 -7.90 -8.08 -2.73
CA ALA A 105 -9.06 -8.86 -2.35
C ALA A 105 -9.89 -9.32 -3.54
N VAL A 106 -10.59 -10.44 -3.36
CA VAL A 106 -11.58 -10.99 -4.29
C VAL A 106 -12.90 -11.17 -3.54
N ALA A 107 -14.01 -10.88 -4.20
CA ALA A 107 -15.36 -11.08 -3.69
C ALA A 107 -16.28 -11.72 -4.75
N LEU A 108 -17.34 -12.36 -4.28
CA LEU A 108 -18.43 -12.86 -5.11
C LEU A 108 -19.72 -12.13 -4.74
N VAL A 109 -20.44 -11.63 -5.74
CA VAL A 109 -21.68 -10.85 -5.58
C VAL A 109 -22.82 -11.53 -6.34
N ASP A 110 -24.05 -11.52 -5.83
CA ASP A 110 -25.19 -12.12 -6.53
C ASP A 110 -25.53 -11.34 -7.81
N ASN A 111 -25.33 -11.96 -8.97
CA ASN A 111 -25.65 -11.36 -10.27
C ASN A 111 -27.18 -11.32 -10.46
N ASP A 112 -27.88 -12.37 -10.02
CA ASP A 112 -29.34 -12.51 -10.20
C ASP A 112 -30.14 -11.45 -9.43
N ARG A 113 -29.55 -10.87 -8.39
CA ARG A 113 -30.15 -9.82 -7.57
C ARG A 113 -29.78 -8.41 -8.02
N SER A 114 -29.02 -8.29 -9.12
CA SER A 114 -28.47 -7.00 -9.58
C SER A 114 -27.74 -6.25 -8.46
N GLU A 115 -27.05 -7.00 -7.59
CA GLU A 115 -26.30 -6.39 -6.50
C GLU A 115 -25.08 -5.65 -7.07
N ALA A 116 -24.87 -4.41 -6.62
CA ALA A 116 -23.71 -3.63 -7.01
C ALA A 116 -22.44 -4.22 -6.38
N PRO A 117 -21.27 -4.13 -7.05
CA PRO A 117 -20.00 -4.49 -6.46
C PRO A 117 -19.74 -3.73 -5.15
N PRO A 118 -19.11 -4.35 -4.13
CA PRO A 118 -18.74 -3.65 -2.90
C PRO A 118 -17.87 -2.42 -3.20
N ALA A 119 -17.92 -1.41 -2.33
CA ALA A 119 -17.15 -0.19 -2.52
C ALA A 119 -15.67 -0.49 -2.73
N GLY A 120 -15.09 0.04 -3.81
CA GLY A 120 -13.68 -0.17 -4.19
C GLY A 120 -13.36 -1.48 -4.90
N PHE A 121 -14.38 -2.32 -5.18
CA PHE A 121 -14.24 -3.49 -6.04
C PHE A 121 -14.68 -3.17 -7.47
N VAL A 122 -14.02 -3.82 -8.43
CA VAL A 122 -14.37 -3.81 -9.85
C VAL A 122 -14.91 -5.19 -10.22
N ALA A 123 -16.08 -5.22 -10.86
CA ALA A 123 -16.64 -6.46 -11.37
C ALA A 123 -15.96 -6.90 -12.67
N ILE A 124 -15.75 -8.21 -12.79
CA ILE A 124 -15.28 -8.90 -13.98
C ILE A 124 -16.47 -9.72 -14.50
N ASP A 125 -17.27 -9.12 -15.38
CA ASP A 125 -18.53 -9.69 -15.88
C ASP A 125 -18.49 -10.07 -17.37
N ARG A 126 -17.35 -9.83 -18.02
CA ARG A 126 -17.12 -10.11 -19.44
C ARG A 126 -15.89 -10.98 -19.65
N THR A 127 -15.95 -11.80 -20.69
CA THR A 127 -14.77 -12.50 -21.19
C THR A 127 -13.80 -11.54 -21.88
N VAL A 128 -12.59 -12.01 -22.19
CA VAL A 128 -11.61 -11.25 -22.97
C VAL A 128 -12.12 -10.89 -24.37
N GLY A 129 -13.04 -11.68 -24.94
CA GLY A 129 -13.76 -11.35 -26.18
C GLY A 129 -14.87 -10.30 -26.01
N GLY A 130 -15.15 -9.85 -24.78
CA GLY A 130 -16.19 -8.87 -24.47
C GLY A 130 -17.59 -9.47 -24.29
N GLU A 131 -17.74 -10.79 -24.35
CA GLU A 131 -19.02 -11.46 -24.14
C GLU A 131 -19.40 -11.44 -22.66
N ARG A 132 -20.65 -11.08 -22.35
CA ARG A 132 -21.13 -11.10 -20.96
C ARG A 132 -21.28 -12.54 -20.49
N VAL A 133 -20.69 -12.85 -19.34
CA VAL A 133 -20.69 -14.21 -18.81
C VAL A 133 -21.99 -14.48 -18.04
N ALA A 134 -22.71 -15.52 -18.45
CA ALA A 134 -23.86 -16.03 -17.70
C ALA A 134 -23.39 -16.80 -16.45
N MET A 135 -23.16 -16.07 -15.36
CA MET A 135 -22.83 -16.60 -14.03
C MET A 135 -23.86 -16.12 -13.01
N SER A 136 -24.21 -16.97 -12.04
CA SER A 136 -25.07 -16.61 -10.91
C SER A 136 -24.41 -15.62 -9.94
N LYS A 137 -23.07 -15.65 -9.88
CA LYS A 137 -22.27 -14.71 -9.08
C LYS A 137 -21.34 -13.91 -9.98
N LEU A 138 -21.20 -12.62 -9.73
CA LEU A 138 -20.16 -11.78 -10.33
C LEU A 138 -18.85 -11.95 -9.56
N LEU A 139 -17.75 -12.10 -10.29
CA LEU A 139 -16.40 -12.06 -9.74
C LEU A 139 -15.98 -10.60 -9.61
N CYS A 140 -15.57 -10.19 -8.41
CA CYS A 140 -15.17 -8.82 -8.12
C CYS A 140 -13.75 -8.80 -7.54
N VAL A 141 -12.93 -7.83 -7.94
CA VAL A 141 -11.55 -7.67 -7.46
C VAL A 141 -11.32 -6.27 -6.90
N SER A 142 -10.50 -6.16 -5.86
CA SER A 142 -10.04 -4.89 -5.30
C SER A 142 -8.52 -4.79 -5.45
N ARG A 143 -8.06 -3.60 -5.85
CA ARG A 143 -6.64 -3.22 -5.91
C ARG A 143 -6.33 -2.08 -4.94
N ARG A 144 -7.13 -1.96 -3.87
CA ARG A 144 -6.94 -0.90 -2.88
C ARG A 144 -5.53 -0.97 -2.32
N VAL A 145 -4.86 0.18 -2.37
CA VAL A 145 -3.61 0.38 -1.65
C VAL A 145 -3.92 0.24 -0.16
N PRO A 146 -3.19 -0.59 0.58
CA PRO A 146 -3.30 -0.65 2.03
C PRO A 146 -3.24 0.76 2.61
N ASP A 147 -4.22 1.15 3.43
CA ASP A 147 -4.04 2.36 4.21
C ASP A 147 -2.87 2.10 5.17
N SER A 148 -1.94 3.05 5.28
CA SER A 148 -0.83 3.01 6.23
C SER A 148 -1.26 2.71 7.68
N ARG A 149 -2.53 2.99 8.00
CA ARG A 149 -3.14 2.74 9.31
C ARG A 149 -3.77 1.35 9.44
N ASP A 150 -4.03 0.70 8.33
CA ASP A 150 -4.67 -0.61 8.28
C ASP A 150 -3.60 -1.70 8.32
N THR A 151 -3.22 -2.10 9.53
CA THR A 151 -2.27 -3.20 9.75
C THR A 151 -2.92 -4.57 9.58
N SER A 152 -4.14 -4.65 9.05
CA SER A 152 -4.82 -5.92 8.86
C SER A 152 -4.12 -6.74 7.78
N ALA A 153 -3.97 -8.04 8.02
CA ALA A 153 -3.48 -8.99 7.03
C ALA A 153 -4.34 -9.02 5.74
N SER A 154 -5.55 -8.46 5.81
CA SER A 154 -6.48 -8.35 4.68
C SER A 154 -5.99 -7.44 3.55
N ALA A 155 -5.03 -6.55 3.84
CA ALA A 155 -4.45 -5.64 2.88
C ALA A 155 -3.26 -6.23 2.10
N SER A 156 -2.75 -7.39 2.51
CA SER A 156 -1.63 -8.05 1.80
C SER A 156 -2.04 -8.45 0.38
N PRO A 157 -1.18 -8.21 -0.63
CA PRO A 157 -1.38 -8.68 -2.00
C PRO A 157 -1.72 -10.17 -2.06
N LEU A 158 -2.59 -10.55 -2.98
CA LEU A 158 -2.83 -11.95 -3.29
C LEU A 158 -1.63 -12.49 -4.06
N GLN A 159 -1.15 -13.68 -3.69
CA GLN A 159 -0.04 -14.37 -4.32
C GLN A 159 -0.53 -15.39 -5.34
N SER A 160 -1.55 -16.16 -4.97
CA SER A 160 -2.08 -17.25 -5.77
C SER A 160 -3.59 -17.29 -5.75
N PHE A 161 -4.18 -17.88 -6.79
CA PHE A 161 -5.62 -17.99 -6.99
C PHE A 161 -5.94 -19.39 -7.52
N ALA A 162 -6.99 -20.01 -7.00
CA ALA A 162 -7.37 -21.37 -7.34
C ALA A 162 -8.90 -21.53 -7.44
N VAL A 163 -9.32 -22.41 -8.34
CA VAL A 163 -10.71 -22.88 -8.42
C VAL A 163 -10.77 -24.27 -7.79
N LEU A 164 -11.67 -24.45 -6.83
CA LEU A 164 -11.83 -25.67 -6.06
C LEU A 164 -13.21 -26.29 -6.26
N ARG A 165 -13.31 -27.58 -5.94
CA ARG A 165 -14.55 -28.36 -5.91
C ARG A 165 -14.74 -28.97 -4.54
N ALA A 166 -15.97 -28.99 -4.06
CA ALA A 166 -16.30 -29.83 -2.92
C ALA A 166 -16.35 -31.29 -3.35
N ASP A 167 -15.82 -32.17 -2.51
CA ASP A 167 -15.97 -33.62 -2.66
C ASP A 167 -17.45 -34.01 -2.67
N LYS A 168 -17.75 -35.18 -3.25
CA LYS A 168 -19.13 -35.66 -3.31
C LYS A 168 -19.68 -35.85 -1.87
N GLY A 169 -20.65 -35.03 -1.50
CA GLY A 169 -21.26 -35.04 -0.16
C GLY A 169 -20.61 -34.08 0.85
N ALA A 170 -19.49 -33.44 0.51
CA ALA A 170 -18.89 -32.41 1.35
C ALA A 170 -19.61 -31.06 1.18
N LYS A 171 -19.75 -30.30 2.27
CA LYS A 171 -20.35 -28.96 2.27
C LYS A 171 -19.39 -27.88 1.74
N ALA A 172 -18.08 -28.15 1.81
CA ALA A 172 -17.00 -27.24 1.45
C ALA A 172 -15.84 -28.04 0.81
N PRO A 173 -15.01 -27.40 -0.03
CA PRO A 173 -13.83 -28.03 -0.60
C PRO A 173 -12.73 -28.24 0.45
N SER A 174 -11.86 -29.21 0.21
CA SER A 174 -10.56 -29.28 0.89
C SER A 174 -9.70 -28.09 0.43
N LEU A 175 -9.11 -27.37 1.39
CA LEU A 175 -8.28 -26.21 1.11
C LEU A 175 -6.80 -26.61 1.11
N PRO A 176 -6.02 -26.24 0.08
CA PRO A 176 -4.57 -26.35 0.14
C PRO A 176 -4.00 -25.49 1.28
N SER A 177 -2.84 -25.90 1.83
CA SER A 177 -2.22 -25.18 2.94
C SER A 177 -1.96 -23.71 2.59
N GLY A 178 -2.38 -22.81 3.49
CA GLY A 178 -2.22 -21.36 3.34
C GLY A 178 -3.23 -20.69 2.40
N TYR A 179 -4.21 -21.43 1.85
CA TYR A 179 -5.30 -20.83 1.07
C TYR A 179 -6.49 -20.46 1.96
N GLU A 180 -7.11 -19.33 1.62
CA GLU A 180 -8.35 -18.81 2.18
C GLU A 180 -9.47 -18.97 1.16
N LEU A 181 -10.65 -19.37 1.62
CA LEU A 181 -11.84 -19.52 0.78
C LEU A 181 -12.53 -18.16 0.58
N VAL A 182 -12.87 -17.81 -0.66
CA VAL A 182 -13.76 -16.68 -0.93
C VAL A 182 -15.17 -17.05 -0.47
N SER A 183 -15.81 -16.17 0.31
CA SER A 183 -17.17 -16.38 0.79
C SER A 183 -18.15 -16.58 -0.36
N GLY A 184 -18.83 -17.73 -0.36
CA GLY A 184 -19.83 -18.09 -1.36
C GLY A 184 -19.35 -19.15 -2.34
N THR A 185 -20.20 -19.43 -3.34
CA THR A 185 -19.93 -20.40 -4.40
C THR A 185 -20.18 -19.72 -5.73
N LEU A 186 -19.30 -19.94 -6.72
CA LEU A 186 -19.48 -19.39 -8.08
C LEU A 186 -20.74 -19.89 -8.76
N SER A 187 -21.12 -21.12 -8.43
CA SER A 187 -22.18 -21.83 -9.13
C SER A 187 -22.92 -22.73 -8.13
N PRO A 188 -24.20 -22.46 -7.82
CA PRO A 188 -25.01 -23.29 -6.93
C PRO A 188 -25.50 -24.49 -7.74
N GLY A 189 -24.62 -25.46 -8.02
CA GLY A 189 -24.90 -26.67 -8.83
C GLY A 189 -26.37 -27.04 -9.07
N PRO A 190 -27.04 -26.53 -10.13
CA PRO A 190 -28.35 -27.00 -10.52
C PRO A 190 -28.17 -28.37 -11.19
N LEU A 191 -29.17 -29.24 -11.01
CA LEU A 191 -29.20 -30.57 -11.63
C LEU A 191 -28.04 -31.50 -11.23
N GLY A 192 -27.49 -31.32 -10.02
CA GLY A 192 -26.47 -32.22 -9.46
C GLY A 192 -25.02 -31.91 -9.86
N GLY A 193 -24.77 -30.75 -10.48
CA GLY A 193 -23.41 -30.24 -10.65
C GLY A 193 -22.74 -29.99 -9.29
N GLN A 194 -21.46 -30.32 -9.14
CA GLN A 194 -20.74 -29.98 -7.90
C GLN A 194 -20.45 -28.48 -7.82
N PRO A 195 -20.68 -27.83 -6.66
CA PRO A 195 -20.38 -26.42 -6.49
C PRO A 195 -18.90 -26.12 -6.74
N ARG A 196 -18.66 -24.93 -7.28
CA ARG A 196 -17.33 -24.37 -7.53
C ARG A 196 -17.05 -23.27 -6.53
N TYR A 197 -15.85 -23.29 -5.99
CA TYR A 197 -15.38 -22.33 -5.01
C TYR A 197 -14.13 -21.64 -5.54
N LEU A 198 -13.89 -20.45 -5.05
CA LEU A 198 -12.65 -19.72 -5.27
C LEU A 198 -11.87 -19.73 -3.98
N ALA A 199 -10.56 -19.93 -4.10
CA ALA A 199 -9.64 -19.78 -3.00
C ALA A 199 -8.45 -18.94 -3.47
N PHE A 200 -7.84 -18.23 -2.53
CA PHE A 200 -6.63 -17.46 -2.79
C PHE A 200 -5.63 -17.67 -1.66
N ARG A 201 -4.36 -17.42 -1.95
CA ARG A 201 -3.31 -17.35 -0.92
C ARG A 201 -2.75 -15.94 -0.92
N ARG A 202 -2.52 -15.38 0.25
CA ARG A 202 -1.90 -14.06 0.41
C ARG A 202 -0.39 -14.18 0.41
N ALA A 203 0.28 -13.20 -0.18
CA ALA A 203 1.71 -13.02 -0.02
C ALA A 203 2.00 -12.70 1.45
N ALA A 204 3.17 -13.12 1.93
CA ALA A 204 3.64 -12.66 3.22
C ALA A 204 3.67 -11.11 3.24
N PRO A 205 3.28 -10.46 4.35
CA PRO A 205 3.43 -9.03 4.48
C PRO A 205 4.91 -8.69 4.29
N CYS A 206 5.25 -7.93 3.23
CA CYS A 206 6.61 -7.46 3.08
C CYS A 206 6.76 -6.25 4.00
N GLY A 207 7.52 -6.41 5.07
CA GLY A 207 7.93 -5.27 5.87
C GLY A 207 8.93 -4.43 5.09
N LEU A 208 8.55 -3.24 4.67
CA LEU A 208 9.00 -2.14 5.49
C LEU A 208 7.84 -1.90 6.43
N LEU A 209 8.07 -2.02 7.74
CA LEU A 209 7.18 -1.37 8.67
C LEU A 209 7.13 0.09 8.22
N GLN A 210 6.09 0.48 7.49
CA GLN A 210 5.50 1.81 7.65
C GLN A 210 4.93 1.82 9.07
N SER A 211 5.79 1.69 10.09
CA SER A 211 5.55 2.44 11.29
C SER A 211 5.41 3.85 10.77
N SER A 212 4.21 4.41 10.85
CA SER A 212 4.01 5.83 10.61
C SER A 212 5.18 6.53 11.28
N PHE A 213 5.94 7.31 10.49
CA PHE A 213 7.10 8.04 10.98
C PHE A 213 6.57 8.81 12.18
N LYS A 214 6.88 8.36 13.41
CA LYS A 214 6.28 8.97 14.59
C LYS A 214 6.70 10.43 14.50
N ALA A 215 5.77 11.38 14.61
CA ALA A 215 6.13 12.79 14.60
C ALA A 215 7.22 13.08 15.65
N SER A 216 7.27 12.30 16.73
CA SER A 216 8.35 12.33 17.73
C SER A 216 9.76 12.03 17.20
N LEU A 217 9.91 11.27 16.11
CA LEU A 217 11.21 11.05 15.43
C LEU A 217 11.64 12.30 14.66
N LEU A 218 10.71 12.99 13.99
CA LEU A 218 10.96 14.29 13.38
C LEU A 218 11.29 15.33 14.46
N ASP A 219 10.56 15.36 15.57
CA ASP A 219 10.87 16.24 16.72
C ASP A 219 12.26 15.93 17.33
N SER A 220 12.70 14.67 17.28
CA SER A 220 14.01 14.26 17.79
C SER A 220 15.15 14.67 16.85
N LEU A 221 14.91 14.66 15.54
CA LEU A 221 15.82 15.19 14.51
C LEU A 221 15.95 16.71 14.60
N GLU A 222 14.84 17.43 14.73
CA GLU A 222 14.85 18.88 14.91
C GLU A 222 15.58 19.32 16.19
N ARG A 223 15.60 18.46 17.22
CA ARG A 223 16.36 18.70 18.46
C ARG A 223 17.83 18.32 18.35
N SER A 224 18.20 17.34 17.54
CA SER A 224 19.60 16.89 17.42
C SER A 224 20.47 17.81 16.57
N ASP A 225 19.87 18.51 15.62
CA ASP A 225 20.61 19.41 14.70
C ASP A 225 20.70 20.86 15.19
N ARG A 226 20.13 21.19 16.36
CA ARG A 226 20.48 22.46 16.99
C ARG A 226 21.92 22.35 17.47
N PRO A 227 22.89 23.10 16.89
CA PRO A 227 24.21 23.18 17.48
C PRO A 227 23.99 23.57 18.93
N HIS A 228 24.49 22.75 19.86
CA HIS A 228 24.58 23.14 21.25
C HIS A 228 25.44 24.40 21.25
N HIS A 229 24.80 25.56 21.23
CA HIS A 229 25.43 26.80 21.64
C HIS A 229 25.81 26.53 23.08
N SER A 230 27.06 26.14 23.28
CA SER A 230 27.74 26.14 24.55
C SER A 230 27.37 27.46 25.18
N ALA A 231 26.55 27.39 26.22
CA ALA A 231 26.01 28.55 26.91
C ALA A 231 27.18 29.46 27.23
N SER A 232 27.31 30.53 26.45
CA SER A 232 28.20 31.62 26.76
C SER A 232 27.75 32.14 28.11
N SER A 233 28.72 32.20 29.01
CA SER A 233 28.64 32.58 30.41
C SER A 233 27.57 33.66 30.69
N PRO A 234 26.87 33.56 31.84
CA PRO A 234 25.87 34.56 32.21
C PRO A 234 26.50 35.97 32.21
N PRO A 235 25.81 36.98 31.67
CA PRO A 235 26.29 38.35 31.75
C PRO A 235 26.37 38.77 33.22
N PRO A 236 27.38 39.59 33.59
CA PRO A 236 27.54 40.05 34.96
C PRO A 236 26.31 40.85 35.41
N SER A 237 25.87 40.53 36.62
CA SER A 237 24.84 41.18 37.41
C SER A 237 24.81 42.70 37.24
N GLN A 238 23.71 43.23 36.69
CA GLN A 238 23.39 44.64 36.79
C GLN A 238 22.88 44.98 38.21
N PRO A 239 23.22 46.17 38.73
CA PRO A 239 22.89 46.58 40.09
C PRO A 239 21.43 47.01 40.24
N ASP A 240 20.93 46.77 41.45
CA ASP A 240 19.60 47.03 41.97
C ASP A 240 19.09 48.44 41.68
N THR A 241 17.86 48.53 41.16
CA THR A 241 17.07 49.77 41.17
C THR A 241 15.85 49.56 42.08
N PRO A 242 15.60 50.44 43.07
CA PRO A 242 14.57 50.23 44.09
C PRO A 242 13.13 50.48 43.59
N PRO A 243 12.12 49.98 44.33
CA PRO A 243 10.74 49.95 43.87
C PRO A 243 10.03 51.31 44.05
N SER A 244 9.43 51.82 42.98
CA SER A 244 8.48 52.93 43.07
C SER A 244 7.07 52.39 43.30
N ARG A 245 6.52 52.79 44.44
CA ARG A 245 5.23 52.41 44.99
C ARG A 245 4.23 53.52 44.62
N ALA A 246 3.26 53.23 43.76
CA ALA A 246 2.09 54.08 43.58
C ALA A 246 0.81 53.23 43.56
N ALA A 247 -0.09 53.60 44.46
CA ALA A 247 -1.31 52.89 44.79
C ALA A 247 -2.50 53.36 43.93
N ALA A 248 -3.46 52.44 43.82
CA ALA A 248 -4.92 52.66 43.78
C ALA A 248 -5.53 53.49 42.63
N GLY A 249 -6.35 52.81 41.84
CA GLY A 249 -7.31 53.45 40.94
C GLY A 249 -8.27 52.47 40.29
N ARG A 250 -9.30 52.03 41.02
CA ARG A 250 -10.48 51.34 40.47
C ARG A 250 -11.12 52.20 39.38
N ALA A 251 -11.32 51.64 38.19
CA ALA A 251 -12.47 51.98 37.34
C ALA A 251 -12.80 50.83 36.39
N ARG A 252 -13.94 50.18 36.64
CA ARG A 252 -14.66 49.36 35.67
C ARG A 252 -14.97 50.20 34.43
N ARG A 253 -14.64 49.72 33.24
CA ARG A 253 -15.47 49.95 32.05
C ARG A 253 -15.31 48.81 31.06
N SER A 254 -16.45 48.20 30.79
CA SER A 254 -16.75 47.30 29.70
C SER A 254 -16.48 47.95 28.35
N SER A 255 -15.65 47.33 27.52
CA SER A 255 -15.85 47.36 26.08
C SER A 255 -15.32 46.07 25.46
N ARG A 256 -16.28 45.41 24.82
CA ARG A 256 -16.23 44.15 24.11
C ARG A 256 -15.14 44.14 23.05
N GLU A 257 -14.52 42.98 22.91
CA GLU A 257 -13.36 42.66 22.11
C GLU A 257 -13.60 42.90 20.62
N ALA A 258 -12.74 43.71 20.00
CA ALA A 258 -12.46 43.65 18.58
C ALA A 258 -11.09 42.97 18.42
N TYR A 259 -11.10 41.66 18.14
CA TYR A 259 -9.91 40.92 17.74
C TYR A 259 -9.45 41.44 16.38
N THR A 260 -8.45 42.31 16.38
CA THR A 260 -7.64 42.60 15.20
C THR A 260 -6.53 41.57 15.16
N ASN A 261 -6.66 40.61 14.24
CA ASN A 261 -5.58 39.68 13.91
C ASN A 261 -4.45 40.49 13.25
N ALA A 262 -3.39 40.77 14.02
CA ALA A 262 -2.13 41.19 13.46
C ALA A 262 -1.57 40.02 12.64
N ARG A 263 -1.58 40.18 11.31
CA ARG A 263 -0.84 39.36 10.35
C ARG A 263 0.63 39.30 10.76
N TYR A 264 1.09 38.13 11.17
CA TYR A 264 2.48 37.72 10.92
C TYR A 264 2.50 37.04 9.54
N GLU A 265 2.74 37.84 8.50
CA GLU A 265 3.26 37.34 7.24
C GLU A 265 4.77 37.12 7.44
N THR A 266 5.15 35.95 7.93
CA THR A 266 6.52 35.47 7.77
C THR A 266 6.61 34.80 6.40
N SER A 267 7.24 35.49 5.45
CA SER A 267 7.56 34.96 4.13
C SER A 267 8.52 33.78 4.26
N TRP A 268 8.01 32.55 4.12
CA TRP A 268 8.83 31.34 4.01
C TRP A 268 9.33 31.07 2.57
N SER A 269 9.14 32.01 1.65
CA SER A 269 9.46 31.85 0.23
C SER A 269 10.90 32.21 -0.16
N SER A 270 11.78 32.61 0.77
CA SER A 270 13.12 33.11 0.42
C SER A 270 14.31 32.33 0.99
N ALA A 271 14.11 31.12 1.53
CA ALA A 271 15.21 30.32 2.10
C ALA A 271 15.23 28.85 1.64
N LEU A 272 14.80 28.58 0.40
CA LEU A 272 15.15 27.33 -0.28
C LEU A 272 16.32 27.62 -1.23
N PRO A 273 17.48 26.94 -1.10
CA PRO A 273 18.48 26.97 -2.15
C PRO A 273 17.86 26.38 -3.43
N SER A 274 17.79 27.21 -4.46
CA SER A 274 17.39 26.83 -5.81
C SER A 274 18.42 25.88 -6.41
N ALA A 275 18.31 24.59 -6.11
CA ALA A 275 19.12 23.54 -6.73
C ALA A 275 18.28 22.26 -6.89
N LEU A 276 17.18 22.36 -7.64
CA LEU A 276 16.58 21.20 -8.31
C LEU A 276 16.92 21.33 -9.80
N PRO A 277 17.65 20.38 -10.40
CA PRO A 277 17.86 20.38 -11.84
C PRO A 277 16.50 20.19 -12.53
N HIS A 278 16.21 21.08 -13.48
CA HIS A 278 15.02 21.02 -14.32
C HIS A 278 14.95 19.67 -15.05
N PHE A 279 14.06 18.79 -14.60
CA PHE A 279 13.70 17.57 -15.32
C PHE A 279 12.86 17.98 -16.54
N ARG A 280 13.49 18.10 -17.71
CA ARG A 280 12.77 18.22 -18.99
C ARG A 280 12.37 16.82 -19.44
N MET A 281 11.07 16.54 -19.45
CA MET A 281 10.54 15.40 -20.20
C MET A 281 10.80 15.60 -21.70
N PRO A 282 11.31 14.60 -22.44
CA PRO A 282 11.37 14.69 -23.89
C PRO A 282 9.95 14.66 -24.44
N GLN A 283 9.57 15.73 -25.16
CA GLN A 283 8.42 15.70 -26.03
C GLN A 283 8.80 14.92 -27.30
N GLY A 284 8.19 13.75 -27.47
CA GLY A 284 8.08 13.06 -28.77
C GLY A 284 9.13 11.98 -29.04
N ALA A 285 8.67 10.73 -28.97
CA ALA A 285 8.94 9.65 -29.93
C ALA A 285 7.84 8.59 -29.78
#